data_AF-A0A1B1UST2-F1
#
_entry.id   AF-A0A1B1UST2-F1
#
_cell.length_a   1.000
_cell.length_b   1.000
_cell.length_c   1.000
_cell.angle_alpha   90.00
_cell.angle_beta   90.00
_cell.angle_gamma   90.00
#
_symmetry.space_group_name_H-M   'P 1'
#
loop_
_entity.id
_entity.type
_entity.pdbx_description
1 polymer ?
#
loop_
_entity_poly.entity_id
_entity_poly.type
_entity_poly.pdbx_seq_one_letter_code
_entity_poly.pdbx_strand_id
1 'polypeptide(L)'
;MTQYVLIGLGILIVVLTVVSVLDLLPPLRIVPDETHFDFTRFRRISFPISAALSILAIVLFFTHGLNFGIDFRGGTLLEVQNKSGPADIGALRATLSALGLGEVQLQQFGGPNDVMIRVAEQPGGDAAQQAAVQKVRGALGDSVEYRRVEVVGPRVSGELLAYGMLGLMLAIFGILIYLWFRFEWQFALGAMIANVHDIVLTIGFMSISQIDFDLTSIAALLTILGYSLNDTVVIYDRIREMLRRYKKMPMPQLLNESINSTLSRSIITHVTVTLALLALLLFGGHAIHSFTAVMMFGVVLVGTYTSIFIAAPILIYLGVGEHRDAPDTPAKK
;
A
#
# COMPACT_ATOMS: atom_id res chain seq x y z
N MET A 1 7.67 -10.09 -30.02
CA MET A 1 6.32 -10.15 -29.43
C MET A 1 5.97 -8.86 -28.69
N THR A 2 6.85 -8.36 -27.81
CA THR A 2 6.70 -7.10 -27.04
C THR A 2 6.42 -5.85 -27.89
N GLN A 3 7.08 -5.70 -29.04
CA GLN A 3 6.92 -4.50 -29.87
C GLN A 3 5.53 -4.42 -30.55
N TYR A 4 4.99 -5.55 -30.99
CA TYR A 4 3.63 -5.61 -31.56
C TYR A 4 2.55 -5.39 -30.49
N VAL A 5 2.77 -5.88 -29.27
CA VAL A 5 1.86 -5.63 -28.14
C VAL A 5 1.84 -4.15 -27.80
N LEU A 6 3.00 -3.49 -27.71
CA LEU A 6 3.11 -2.05 -27.43
C LEU A 6 2.44 -1.20 -28.52
N ILE A 7 2.66 -1.54 -29.79
CA ILE A 7 2.00 -0.85 -30.92
C ILE A 7 0.49 -1.06 -30.87
N GLY A 8 0.03 -2.29 -30.61
CA GLY A 8 -1.40 -2.61 -30.46
C GLY A 8 -2.07 -1.84 -29.32
N LEU A 9 -1.41 -1.76 -28.16
CA LEU A 9 -1.87 -0.99 -27.00
C LEU A 9 -1.89 0.52 -27.30
N GLY A 10 -0.87 1.02 -28.00
CA GLY A 10 -0.80 2.42 -28.43
C GLY A 10 -1.96 2.78 -29.36
N ILE A 11 -2.24 1.94 -30.37
CA ILE A 11 -3.38 2.13 -31.28
C ILE A 11 -4.70 2.09 -30.51
N LEU A 12 -4.88 1.13 -29.60
CA LEU A 12 -6.08 1.01 -28.78
C LEU A 12 -6.33 2.26 -27.93
N ILE A 13 -5.28 2.79 -27.27
CA ILE A 13 -5.38 4.01 -26.46
C ILE A 13 -5.76 5.20 -27.33
N VAL A 14 -5.14 5.38 -28.50
CA VAL A 14 -5.46 6.47 -29.43
C VAL A 14 -6.90 6.36 -29.91
N VAL A 15 -7.35 5.17 -30.29
CA VAL A 15 -8.73 4.92 -30.73
C VAL A 15 -9.71 5.24 -29.59
N LEU A 16 -9.49 4.71 -28.38
CA LEU A 16 -10.34 5.00 -27.22
C LEU A 16 -10.38 6.50 -26.90
N THR A 17 -9.25 7.20 -27.02
CA THR A 17 -9.15 8.64 -26.78
C THR A 17 -9.96 9.41 -27.82
N VAL A 18 -9.82 9.10 -29.11
CA VAL A 18 -10.58 9.74 -30.20
C VAL A 18 -12.06 9.47 -30.05
N VAL A 19 -12.45 8.22 -29.78
CA VAL A 19 -13.86 7.84 -29.60
C VAL A 19 -14.45 8.53 -28.37
N SER A 20 -13.69 8.67 -27.28
CA SER A 20 -14.12 9.43 -26.09
C SER A 20 -14.25 10.93 -26.35
N VAL A 21 -13.34 11.56 -27.13
CA VAL A 21 -13.41 12.99 -27.47
C VAL A 21 -14.60 13.29 -28.38
N LEU A 22 -14.99 12.33 -29.22
CA LEU A 22 -16.13 12.45 -30.12
C LEU A 22 -17.48 12.09 -29.45
N ASP A 23 -17.51 11.90 -28.12
CA ASP A 23 -18.70 11.48 -27.35
C ASP A 23 -19.39 10.21 -27.90
N LEU A 24 -18.63 9.35 -28.59
CA LEU A 24 -19.13 8.11 -29.18
C LEU A 24 -19.26 6.98 -28.15
N LEU A 25 -18.63 7.13 -26.98
CA LEU A 25 -18.78 6.20 -25.86
C LEU A 25 -19.72 6.79 -24.80
N PRO A 26 -20.74 6.05 -24.35
CA PRO A 26 -21.55 6.48 -23.21
C PRO A 26 -20.66 6.61 -21.96
N PRO A 27 -20.94 7.58 -21.08
CA PRO A 27 -20.20 7.73 -19.83
C PRO A 27 -20.28 6.43 -19.04
N LEU A 28 -19.15 5.98 -18.50
CA LEU A 28 -19.03 4.71 -17.80
C LEU A 28 -19.83 4.76 -16.49
N ARG A 29 -21.03 4.17 -16.49
CA ARG A 29 -21.94 4.12 -15.32
C ARG A 29 -21.69 2.84 -14.53
N ILE A 30 -20.71 2.89 -13.62
CA ILE A 30 -20.36 1.75 -12.75
C ILE A 30 -21.35 1.62 -11.58
N VAL A 31 -21.87 2.75 -11.08
CA VAL A 31 -22.80 2.81 -9.95
C VAL A 31 -24.10 3.48 -10.39
N PRO A 32 -25.28 2.89 -10.12
CA PRO A 32 -26.57 3.53 -10.40
C PRO A 32 -26.76 4.84 -9.62
N ASP A 33 -27.42 5.83 -10.25
CA ASP A 33 -27.58 7.18 -9.69
C ASP A 33 -28.42 7.25 -8.40
N GLU A 34 -29.20 6.21 -8.08
CA GLU A 34 -30.05 6.10 -6.88
C GLU A 34 -29.70 4.87 -6.03
N THR A 35 -28.42 4.72 -5.72
CA THR A 35 -27.97 3.63 -4.84
C THR A 35 -28.27 3.98 -3.39
N HIS A 36 -29.01 3.12 -2.67
CA HIS A 36 -29.31 3.28 -1.25
C HIS A 36 -28.82 2.07 -0.44
N PHE A 37 -27.51 1.99 -0.22
CA PHE A 37 -26.92 1.01 0.69
C PHE A 37 -26.83 1.53 2.13
N ASP A 38 -27.19 0.67 3.10
CA ASP A 38 -27.05 0.97 4.52
C ASP A 38 -25.68 0.53 5.04
N PHE A 39 -24.68 1.38 4.82
CA PHE A 39 -23.30 1.20 5.30
C PHE A 39 -23.22 1.24 6.83
N THR A 40 -24.01 2.09 7.47
CA THR A 40 -23.93 2.27 8.94
C THR A 40 -24.38 1.05 9.72
N ARG A 41 -25.27 0.20 9.17
CA ARG A 41 -25.65 -1.07 9.79
C ARG A 41 -24.49 -2.05 9.88
N PHE A 42 -23.60 -2.05 8.90
CA PHE A 42 -22.43 -2.94 8.88
C PHE A 42 -21.38 -2.57 9.91
N ARG A 43 -21.43 -1.38 10.52
CA ARG A 43 -20.45 -0.94 11.55
C ARG A 43 -20.32 -1.91 12.72
N ARG A 44 -21.40 -2.62 13.07
CA ARG A 44 -21.42 -3.61 14.16
C ARG A 44 -20.55 -4.83 13.85
N ILE A 45 -20.26 -5.07 12.57
CA ILE A 45 -19.48 -6.19 12.07
C ILE A 45 -18.10 -5.70 11.60
N SER A 46 -18.05 -4.59 10.85
CA SER A 46 -16.79 -4.05 10.32
C SER A 46 -15.83 -3.64 11.43
N PHE A 47 -16.30 -3.01 12.50
CA PHE A 47 -15.45 -2.55 13.60
C PHE A 47 -14.75 -3.69 14.35
N PRO A 48 -15.45 -4.74 14.84
CA PRO A 48 -14.78 -5.85 15.50
C PRO A 48 -13.88 -6.65 14.56
N ILE A 49 -14.27 -6.84 13.29
CA ILE A 49 -13.42 -7.51 12.31
C ILE A 49 -12.14 -6.70 12.06
N SER A 50 -12.26 -5.41 11.80
CA SER A 50 -11.11 -4.52 11.63
C SER A 50 -10.21 -4.51 12.86
N ALA A 51 -10.78 -4.41 14.06
CA ALA A 51 -10.00 -4.48 15.29
C ALA A 51 -9.26 -5.81 15.43
N ALA A 52 -9.92 -6.93 15.14
CA ALA A 52 -9.30 -8.26 15.16
C ALA A 52 -8.17 -8.39 14.13
N LEU A 53 -8.38 -7.89 12.90
CA LEU A 53 -7.36 -7.89 11.85
C LEU A 53 -6.18 -6.98 12.20
N SER A 54 -6.43 -5.81 12.80
CA SER A 54 -5.36 -4.93 13.27
C SER A 54 -4.56 -5.57 14.41
N ILE A 55 -5.22 -6.22 15.37
CA ILE A 55 -4.54 -6.97 16.44
C ILE A 55 -3.71 -8.10 15.84
N LEU A 56 -4.27 -8.87 14.91
CA LEU A 56 -3.56 -9.94 14.22
C LEU A 56 -2.34 -9.41 13.47
N ALA A 57 -2.47 -8.30 12.74
CA ALA A 57 -1.38 -7.65 12.04
C ALA A 57 -0.25 -7.20 12.98
N ILE A 58 -0.59 -6.62 14.14
CA ILE A 58 0.37 -6.23 15.17
C ILE A 58 1.08 -7.47 15.75
N VAL A 59 0.33 -8.54 16.07
CA VAL A 59 0.91 -9.79 16.58
C VAL A 59 1.84 -10.42 15.56
N LEU A 60 1.47 -10.44 14.28
CA LEU A 60 2.32 -10.94 13.19
C LEU A 60 3.58 -10.11 13.06
N PHE A 61 3.47 -8.78 13.11
CA PHE A 61 4.63 -7.91 13.09
C PHE A 61 5.64 -8.23 14.21
N PHE A 62 5.19 -8.49 15.43
CA PHE A 62 6.09 -8.83 16.55
C PHE A 62 6.57 -10.29 16.56
N THR A 63 5.84 -11.23 15.95
CA THR A 63 6.18 -12.66 15.98
C THR A 63 6.92 -13.14 14.74
N HIS A 64 6.49 -12.72 13.56
CA HIS A 64 7.11 -13.06 12.27
C HIS A 64 8.09 -12.00 11.79
N GLY A 65 7.92 -10.75 12.23
CA GLY A 65 8.76 -9.64 11.76
C GLY A 65 8.47 -9.23 10.33
N LEU A 66 9.29 -8.32 9.82
CA LEU A 66 9.33 -7.92 8.42
C LEU A 66 10.60 -8.47 7.76
N ASN A 67 10.49 -8.80 6.48
CA ASN A 67 11.64 -9.17 5.66
C ASN A 67 12.38 -7.90 5.23
N PHE A 68 13.24 -7.36 6.10
CA PHE A 68 14.00 -6.14 5.80
C PHE A 68 14.96 -6.36 4.63
N GLY A 69 14.85 -5.50 3.62
CA GLY A 69 15.74 -5.44 2.48
C GLY A 69 17.13 -4.90 2.83
N ILE A 70 18.04 -4.93 1.85
CA ILE A 70 19.42 -4.48 2.01
C ILE A 70 19.54 -2.99 2.35
N ASP A 71 18.55 -2.17 1.98
CA ASP A 71 18.48 -0.75 2.34
C ASP A 71 18.47 -0.51 3.85
N PHE A 72 17.96 -1.46 4.63
CA PHE A 72 17.80 -1.33 6.09
C PHE A 72 18.67 -2.30 6.87
N ARG A 73 18.95 -3.49 6.32
CA ARG A 73 19.87 -4.47 6.95
C ARG A 73 21.33 -4.25 6.59
N GLY A 74 21.62 -3.51 5.51
CA GLY A 74 22.94 -3.50 4.90
C GLY A 74 23.28 -4.83 4.22
N GLY A 75 24.38 -4.85 3.48
CA GLY A 75 24.88 -6.04 2.79
C GLY A 75 24.85 -5.92 1.28
N THR A 76 24.79 -7.07 0.61
CA THR A 76 24.89 -7.16 -0.85
C THR A 76 23.73 -7.98 -1.41
N LEU A 77 23.09 -7.46 -2.46
CA LEU A 77 22.07 -8.16 -3.24
C LEU A 77 22.58 -8.39 -4.65
N LEU A 78 22.53 -9.64 -5.11
CA LEU A 78 22.84 -10.01 -6.48
C LEU A 78 21.64 -10.72 -7.09
N GLU A 79 21.19 -10.25 -8.25
CA GLU A 79 20.27 -10.98 -9.11
C GLU A 79 21.07 -11.67 -10.19
N VAL A 80 21.00 -13.00 -10.18
CA VAL A 80 21.72 -13.84 -11.13
C VAL A 80 20.73 -14.69 -11.91
N GLN A 81 20.98 -14.85 -13.20
CA GLN A 81 20.27 -15.79 -14.05
C GLN A 81 21.19 -16.95 -14.40
N ASN A 82 20.75 -18.18 -14.14
CA ASN A 82 21.46 -19.38 -14.57
C ASN A 82 21.33 -19.55 -16.10
N LYS A 83 22.46 -19.75 -16.78
CA LYS A 83 22.51 -19.95 -18.24
C LYS A 83 22.10 -21.36 -18.66
N SER A 84 22.23 -22.35 -17.77
CA SER A 84 22.12 -23.78 -18.11
C SER A 84 20.77 -24.42 -17.75
N GLY A 85 19.74 -23.62 -17.47
CA GLY A 85 18.40 -24.10 -17.08
C GLY A 85 18.01 -23.70 -15.65
N PRO A 86 17.07 -24.44 -15.00
CA PRO A 86 16.62 -24.12 -13.65
C PRO A 86 17.80 -24.04 -12.67
N ALA A 87 17.79 -23.03 -11.81
CA ALA A 87 18.85 -22.84 -10.84
C ALA A 87 18.73 -23.86 -9.69
N ASP A 88 19.81 -24.61 -9.45
CA ASP A 88 19.90 -25.47 -8.27
C ASP A 88 20.29 -24.63 -7.05
N ILE A 89 19.28 -24.19 -6.30
CA ILE A 89 19.46 -23.39 -5.08
C ILE A 89 20.27 -24.14 -4.03
N GLY A 90 20.16 -25.48 -3.97
CA GLY A 90 20.90 -26.30 -3.03
C GLY A 90 22.40 -26.26 -3.32
N ALA A 91 22.77 -26.48 -4.59
CA ALA A 91 24.16 -26.39 -5.04
C ALA A 91 24.73 -24.97 -4.89
N LEU A 92 23.98 -23.95 -5.30
CA LEU A 92 24.39 -22.54 -5.14
C LEU A 92 24.60 -22.19 -3.67
N ARG A 93 23.71 -22.62 -2.78
CA ARG A 93 23.84 -22.40 -1.33
C ARG A 93 25.10 -23.07 -0.79
N ALA A 94 25.36 -24.32 -1.16
CA ALA A 94 26.56 -25.04 -0.70
C ALA A 94 27.85 -24.32 -1.13
N THR A 95 27.92 -23.87 -2.39
CA THR A 95 29.07 -23.12 -2.92
C THR A 95 29.27 -21.79 -2.20
N LEU A 96 28.20 -21.03 -1.99
CA LEU A 96 28.29 -19.69 -1.38
C LEU A 96 28.53 -19.75 0.13
N SER A 97 27.99 -20.74 0.83
CA SER A 97 28.24 -20.94 2.27
C SER A 97 29.71 -21.29 2.55
N ALA A 98 30.42 -21.91 1.60
CA ALA A 98 31.85 -22.21 1.73
C ALA A 98 32.75 -20.96 1.70
N LEU A 99 32.23 -19.81 1.26
CA LEU A 99 33.01 -18.57 1.12
C LEU A 99 33.25 -17.82 2.44
N GLY A 100 32.62 -18.26 3.53
CA GLY A 100 32.77 -17.63 4.85
C GLY A 100 32.23 -16.21 4.92
N LEU A 101 31.18 -15.90 4.15
CA LEU A 101 30.55 -14.57 4.06
C LEU A 101 29.42 -14.37 5.09
N GLY A 102 29.30 -15.24 6.10
CA GLY A 102 28.18 -15.22 7.04
C GLY A 102 26.89 -15.80 6.44
N GLU A 103 25.75 -15.25 6.83
CA GLU A 103 24.45 -15.70 6.34
C GLU A 103 24.25 -15.30 4.87
N VAL A 104 24.01 -16.30 4.01
CA VAL A 104 23.68 -16.10 2.59
C VAL A 104 22.29 -16.65 2.34
N GLN A 105 21.36 -15.75 2.02
CA GLN A 105 19.99 -16.11 1.67
C GLN A 105 19.87 -16.21 0.15
N LEU A 106 19.34 -17.33 -0.31
CA LEU A 106 19.04 -17.56 -1.72
C LEU A 106 17.55 -17.74 -1.87
N GLN A 107 16.96 -16.95 -2.76
CA GLN A 107 15.55 -17.00 -3.08
C GLN A 107 15.39 -17.04 -4.58
N GLN A 108 14.48 -17.88 -5.05
CA GLN A 108 14.10 -17.89 -6.45
C GLN A 108 13.35 -16.59 -6.78
N PHE A 109 13.74 -15.94 -7.88
CA PHE A 109 13.29 -14.58 -8.19
C PHE A 109 12.75 -14.51 -9.61
N GLY A 110 11.43 -14.53 -9.77
CA GLY A 110 10.76 -14.33 -11.05
C GLY A 110 10.60 -15.56 -11.94
N GLY A 111 11.65 -16.38 -12.11
CA GLY A 111 11.60 -17.60 -12.93
C GLY A 111 12.37 -18.77 -12.34
N PRO A 112 12.28 -19.99 -12.92
CA PRO A 112 13.07 -21.16 -12.53
C PRO A 112 14.58 -20.94 -12.62
N ASN A 113 15.04 -20.02 -13.46
CA ASN A 113 16.46 -19.80 -13.72
C ASN A 113 17.02 -18.60 -12.96
N ASP A 114 16.16 -17.75 -12.40
CA ASP A 114 16.53 -16.47 -11.82
C ASP A 114 16.58 -16.61 -10.29
N VAL A 115 17.70 -16.22 -9.69
CA VAL A 115 17.95 -16.34 -8.25
C VAL A 115 18.44 -15.02 -7.71
N MET A 116 17.80 -14.58 -6.64
CA MET A 116 18.26 -13.48 -5.81
C MET A 116 19.13 -14.04 -4.68
N ILE A 117 20.35 -13.51 -4.59
CA ILE A 117 21.34 -13.85 -3.59
C ILE A 117 21.51 -12.62 -2.70
N ARG A 118 21.19 -12.76 -1.41
CA ARG A 118 21.41 -11.75 -0.40
C ARG A 118 22.52 -12.22 0.53
N VAL A 119 23.61 -11.47 0.54
CA VAL A 119 24.76 -11.71 1.43
C VAL A 119 24.68 -10.72 2.57
N ALA A 120 24.80 -11.23 3.80
CA ALA A 120 24.82 -10.43 5.01
C ALA A 120 25.92 -9.36 4.98
N GLU A 121 25.75 -8.33 5.80
CA GLU A 121 26.73 -7.27 5.92
C GLU A 121 28.11 -7.82 6.36
N GLN A 122 29.17 -7.41 5.65
CA GLN A 122 30.54 -7.77 5.96
C GLN A 122 31.20 -6.74 6.89
N PRO A 123 31.92 -7.21 7.93
CA PRO A 123 32.71 -6.33 8.78
C PRO A 123 33.88 -5.72 7.99
N GLY A 124 34.03 -4.40 8.05
CA GLY A 124 35.07 -3.66 7.32
C GLY A 124 34.56 -2.61 6.33
N GLY A 125 33.25 -2.33 6.35
CA GLY A 125 32.64 -1.26 5.54
C GLY A 125 32.60 -1.59 4.05
N ASP A 126 32.51 -0.57 3.21
CA ASP A 126 32.23 -0.71 1.78
C ASP A 126 33.28 -1.56 1.03
N ALA A 127 34.55 -1.49 1.46
CA ALA A 127 35.62 -2.30 0.87
C ALA A 127 35.42 -3.80 1.13
N ALA A 128 34.95 -4.19 2.32
CA ALA A 128 34.65 -5.57 2.66
C ALA A 128 33.44 -6.09 1.88
N GLN A 129 32.44 -5.24 1.65
CA GLN A 129 31.28 -5.58 0.82
C GLN A 129 31.67 -5.82 -0.63
N GLN A 130 32.50 -4.93 -1.21
CA GLN A 130 33.01 -5.12 -2.56
C GLN A 130 33.85 -6.40 -2.68
N ALA A 131 34.66 -6.71 -1.67
CA ALA A 131 35.40 -7.97 -1.63
C ALA A 131 34.47 -9.20 -1.60
N ALA A 132 33.34 -9.12 -0.88
CA ALA A 132 32.33 -10.17 -0.89
C ALA A 132 31.68 -10.34 -2.27
N VAL A 133 31.33 -9.25 -2.96
CA VAL A 133 30.85 -9.32 -4.36
C VAL A 133 31.86 -10.05 -5.24
N GLN A 134 33.15 -9.72 -5.13
CA GLN A 134 34.19 -10.38 -5.93
C GLN A 134 34.35 -11.86 -5.59
N LYS A 135 34.24 -12.25 -4.32
CA LYS A 135 34.24 -13.66 -3.91
C LYS A 135 33.05 -14.42 -4.50
N VAL A 136 31.85 -13.85 -4.46
CA VAL A 136 30.64 -14.44 -5.07
C VAL A 136 30.83 -14.57 -6.58
N ARG A 137 31.33 -13.52 -7.24
CA ARG A 137 31.60 -13.54 -8.68
C ARG A 137 32.65 -14.59 -9.07
N GLY A 138 33.71 -14.73 -8.29
CA GLY A 138 34.73 -15.75 -8.50
C GLY A 138 34.21 -17.17 -8.33
N ALA A 139 33.29 -17.39 -7.38
CA ALA A 139 32.72 -18.70 -7.10
C ALA A 139 31.69 -19.16 -8.14
N LEU A 140 30.84 -18.23 -8.62
CA LEU A 140 29.82 -18.54 -9.61
C LEU A 140 30.36 -18.43 -11.05
N GLY A 141 31.38 -17.59 -11.27
CA GLY A 141 32.04 -17.42 -12.56
C GLY A 141 31.05 -17.05 -13.68
N ASP A 142 31.31 -17.59 -14.87
CA ASP A 142 30.50 -17.36 -16.08
C ASP A 142 29.27 -18.29 -16.19
N SER A 143 29.04 -19.17 -15.21
CA SER A 143 27.88 -20.07 -15.19
C SER A 143 26.54 -19.33 -15.05
N VAL A 144 26.61 -18.12 -14.48
CA VAL A 144 25.48 -17.23 -14.29
C VAL A 144 25.68 -15.91 -15.03
N GLU A 145 24.59 -15.24 -15.34
CA GLU A 145 24.55 -13.87 -15.81
C GLU A 145 24.13 -12.95 -14.67
N TYR A 146 24.93 -11.92 -14.36
CA TYR A 146 24.62 -10.96 -13.32
C TYR A 146 23.74 -9.84 -13.88
N ARG A 147 22.47 -9.83 -13.49
CA ARG A 147 21.50 -8.83 -13.95
C ARG A 147 21.55 -7.56 -13.11
N ARG A 148 21.65 -7.72 -11.79
CA ARG A 148 21.69 -6.61 -10.83
C ARG A 148 22.66 -6.93 -9.70
N VAL A 149 23.46 -5.95 -9.30
CA VAL A 149 24.32 -6.04 -8.11
C VAL A 149 24.18 -4.74 -7.35
N GLU A 150 23.67 -4.83 -6.14
CA GLU A 150 23.46 -3.71 -5.23
C GLU A 150 24.24 -3.97 -3.94
N VAL A 151 24.90 -2.92 -3.45
CA VAL A 151 25.71 -2.96 -2.24
C VAL A 151 25.31 -1.79 -1.37
N VAL A 152 24.95 -2.08 -0.13
CA VAL A 152 24.58 -1.06 0.86
C VAL A 152 25.45 -1.25 2.10
N GLY A 153 26.19 -0.20 2.46
CA GLY A 153 27.02 -0.20 3.65
C GLY A 153 26.21 0.00 4.95
N PRO A 154 26.72 -0.49 6.11
CA PRO A 154 26.06 -0.38 7.42
C PRO A 154 25.60 1.04 7.74
N ARG A 155 26.50 2.01 7.53
CA ARG A 155 26.24 3.41 7.85
C ARG A 155 25.06 3.95 7.07
N VAL A 156 25.06 3.71 5.77
CA VAL A 156 23.99 4.17 4.88
C VAL A 156 22.68 3.49 5.27
N SER A 157 22.69 2.18 5.55
CA SER A 157 21.46 1.46 5.91
C SER A 157 20.82 1.95 7.22
N GLY A 158 21.63 2.27 8.24
CA GLY A 158 21.15 2.85 9.48
C GLY A 158 20.55 4.25 9.30
N GLU A 159 21.21 5.09 8.51
CA GLU A 159 20.70 6.43 8.16
C GLU A 159 19.38 6.34 7.36
N LEU A 160 19.30 5.42 6.38
CA LEU A 160 18.10 5.21 5.56
C LEU A 160 16.90 4.73 6.39
N LEU A 161 17.10 3.78 7.31
CA LEU A 161 16.03 3.33 8.21
C LEU A 161 15.54 4.47 9.10
N ALA A 162 16.46 5.25 9.67
CA ALA A 162 16.10 6.40 10.52
C ALA A 162 15.32 7.47 9.74
N TYR A 163 15.78 7.84 8.55
CA TYR A 163 15.10 8.83 7.71
C TYR A 163 13.77 8.32 7.16
N GLY A 164 13.68 7.03 6.81
CA GLY A 164 12.43 6.40 6.39
C GLY A 164 11.36 6.45 7.48
N MET A 165 11.72 6.06 8.70
CA MET A 165 10.82 6.11 9.86
C MET A 165 10.44 7.56 10.22
N LEU A 166 11.41 8.48 10.20
CA LEU A 166 11.15 9.89 10.44
C LEU A 166 10.18 10.47 9.39
N GLY A 167 10.39 10.14 8.10
CA GLY A 167 9.53 10.56 7.00
C GLY A 167 8.08 10.10 7.17
N LEU A 168 7.87 8.84 7.57
CA LEU A 168 6.54 8.31 7.85
C LEU A 168 5.85 9.05 9.01
N MET A 169 6.58 9.30 10.10
CA MET A 169 6.04 10.04 11.26
C MET A 169 5.71 11.50 10.92
N LEU A 170 6.59 12.16 10.17
CA LEU A 170 6.36 13.53 9.69
C LEU A 170 5.16 13.61 8.74
N ALA A 171 4.96 12.60 7.88
CA ALA A 171 3.79 12.54 7.01
C ALA A 171 2.49 12.40 7.81
N ILE A 172 2.43 11.48 8.78
CA ILE A 172 1.26 11.31 9.66
C ILE A 172 0.96 12.62 10.42
N PHE A 173 1.99 13.28 10.94
CA PHE A 173 1.84 14.55 11.64
C PHE A 173 1.40 15.70 10.70
N GLY A 174 1.95 15.78 9.50
CA GLY A 174 1.54 16.76 8.49
C GLY A 174 0.08 16.58 8.07
N ILE A 175 -0.36 15.33 7.93
CA ILE A 175 -1.76 14.97 7.67
C ILE A 175 -2.67 15.44 8.81
N LEU A 176 -2.29 15.21 10.07
CA LEU A 176 -3.04 15.69 11.23
C LEU A 176 -3.23 17.21 11.20
N ILE A 177 -2.15 17.94 10.97
CA ILE A 177 -2.18 19.40 10.89
C ILE A 177 -3.13 19.84 9.78
N TYR A 178 -2.96 19.26 8.58
CA TYR A 178 -3.83 19.55 7.45
C TYR A 178 -5.31 19.33 7.79
N LEU A 179 -5.64 18.18 8.38
CA LEU A 179 -7.01 17.83 8.74
C LEU A 179 -7.56 18.72 9.86
N TRP A 180 -6.74 19.10 10.84
CA TRP A 180 -7.13 20.03 11.90
C TRP A 180 -7.53 21.41 11.33
N PHE A 181 -6.77 21.93 10.38
CA PHE A 181 -7.11 23.21 9.74
C PHE A 181 -8.31 23.08 8.80
N ARG A 182 -8.48 21.93 8.15
CA ARG A 182 -9.52 21.71 7.14
C ARG A 182 -10.87 21.29 7.72
N PHE A 183 -10.87 20.58 8.85
CA PHE A 183 -12.03 19.93 9.47
C PHE A 183 -12.09 20.16 11.00
N GLU A 184 -13.23 19.84 11.62
CA GLU A 184 -13.33 19.82 13.08
C GLU A 184 -12.53 18.64 13.66
N TRP A 185 -12.12 18.75 14.93
CA TRP A 185 -11.21 17.80 15.56
C TRP A 185 -11.75 16.35 15.54
N GLN A 186 -13.08 16.15 15.58
CA GLN A 186 -13.71 14.83 15.50
C GLN A 186 -13.43 14.16 14.14
N PHE A 187 -13.51 14.92 13.06
CA PHE A 187 -13.19 14.42 11.71
C PHE A 187 -11.69 14.14 11.60
N ALA A 188 -10.83 15.04 12.10
CA ALA A 188 -9.39 14.83 12.10
C ALA A 188 -8.99 13.54 12.84
N LEU A 189 -9.57 13.28 14.01
CA LEU A 189 -9.35 12.04 14.77
C LEU A 189 -9.89 10.80 14.05
N GLY A 190 -11.10 10.89 13.46
CA GLY A 190 -11.68 9.77 12.71
C GLY A 190 -10.83 9.36 11.50
N ALA A 191 -10.36 10.35 10.72
CA ALA A 191 -9.46 10.10 9.58
C ALA A 191 -8.08 9.59 10.03
N MET A 192 -7.58 10.04 11.18
CA MET A 192 -6.35 9.52 11.76
C MET A 192 -6.45 8.02 12.09
N ILE A 193 -7.54 7.61 12.75
CA ILE A 193 -7.77 6.21 13.11
C ILE A 193 -7.87 5.34 11.86
N ALA A 194 -8.56 5.83 10.82
CA ALA A 194 -8.63 5.18 9.52
C ALA A 194 -7.22 5.00 8.90
N ASN A 195 -6.41 6.05 8.84
CA ASN A 195 -5.06 5.97 8.27
C ASN A 195 -4.14 5.02 9.04
N VAL A 196 -4.21 5.03 10.38
CA VAL A 196 -3.42 4.10 11.21
C VAL A 196 -3.86 2.67 10.94
N HIS A 197 -5.16 2.41 10.83
CA HIS A 197 -5.69 1.11 10.45
C HIS A 197 -5.14 0.66 9.09
N ASP A 198 -5.07 1.55 8.10
CA ASP A 198 -4.54 1.23 6.76
C ASP A 198 -3.07 0.84 6.79
N ILE A 199 -2.24 1.59 7.51
CA ILE A 199 -0.82 1.27 7.68
C ILE A 199 -0.68 -0.07 8.40
N VAL A 200 -1.38 -0.28 9.51
CA VAL A 200 -1.26 -1.49 10.33
C VAL A 200 -1.62 -2.73 9.53
N LEU A 201 -2.73 -2.71 8.79
CA LEU A 201 -3.12 -3.84 7.95
C LEU A 201 -2.13 -4.06 6.81
N THR A 202 -1.61 -3.00 6.20
CA THR A 202 -0.61 -3.11 5.13
C THR A 202 0.70 -3.71 5.64
N ILE A 203 1.18 -3.28 6.81
CA ILE A 203 2.36 -3.86 7.47
C ILE A 203 2.10 -5.32 7.85
N GLY A 204 0.91 -5.66 8.34
CA GLY A 204 0.50 -7.04 8.62
C GLY A 204 0.56 -7.92 7.37
N PHE A 205 0.06 -7.41 6.24
CA PHE A 205 0.16 -8.09 4.95
C PHE A 205 1.62 -8.30 4.52
N MET A 206 2.48 -7.29 4.66
CA MET A 206 3.92 -7.42 4.37
C MET A 206 4.58 -8.48 5.26
N SER A 207 4.20 -8.53 6.54
CA SER A 207 4.71 -9.54 7.47
C SER A 207 4.29 -10.97 7.09
N ILE A 208 3.06 -11.19 6.61
CA ILE A 208 2.64 -12.54 6.16
C ILE A 208 3.26 -12.90 4.82
N SER A 209 3.22 -11.97 3.87
CA SER A 209 3.68 -12.21 2.49
C SER A 209 5.20 -12.26 2.37
N GLN A 210 5.94 -11.83 3.40
CA GLN A 210 7.39 -11.77 3.43
C GLN A 210 7.99 -11.00 2.24
N ILE A 211 7.23 -10.02 1.73
CA ILE A 211 7.71 -9.06 0.73
C ILE A 211 8.81 -8.21 1.35
N ASP A 212 9.84 -7.92 0.56
CA ASP A 212 10.97 -7.11 0.99
C ASP A 212 10.50 -5.73 1.47
N PHE A 213 10.85 -5.39 2.70
CA PHE A 213 10.64 -4.09 3.30
C PHE A 213 11.89 -3.24 3.10
N ASP A 214 11.82 -2.30 2.15
CA ASP A 214 12.90 -1.45 1.66
C ASP A 214 12.42 0.01 1.49
N LEU A 215 13.23 0.88 0.89
CA LEU A 215 12.81 2.27 0.66
C LEU A 215 11.59 2.39 -0.25
N THR A 216 11.45 1.48 -1.23
CA THR A 216 10.30 1.47 -2.15
C THR A 216 9.01 1.15 -1.39
N SER A 217 9.09 0.29 -0.38
CA SER A 217 7.98 -0.04 0.50
C SER A 217 7.54 1.14 1.36
N ILE A 218 8.48 1.95 1.88
CA ILE A 218 8.13 3.18 2.60
C ILE A 218 7.44 4.17 1.66
N ALA A 219 7.92 4.32 0.43
CA ALA A 219 7.28 5.16 -0.57
C ALA A 219 5.84 4.66 -0.89
N ALA A 220 5.62 3.35 -0.97
CA ALA A 220 4.30 2.76 -1.13
C ALA A 220 3.37 3.11 0.05
N LEU A 221 3.84 2.94 1.29
CA LEU A 221 3.06 3.28 2.50
C LEU A 221 2.66 4.76 2.54
N LEU A 222 3.59 5.66 2.22
CA LEU A 222 3.31 7.10 2.12
C LEU A 222 2.28 7.42 1.02
N THR A 223 2.35 6.70 -0.10
CA THR A 223 1.39 6.86 -1.21
C THR A 223 0.00 6.34 -0.81
N ILE A 224 -0.08 5.20 -0.11
CA ILE A 224 -1.33 4.65 0.44
C ILE A 224 -1.99 5.67 1.38
N LEU A 225 -1.20 6.27 2.28
CA LEU A 225 -1.70 7.31 3.19
C LEU A 225 -2.38 8.46 2.44
N GLY A 226 -1.69 9.04 1.45
CA GLY A 226 -2.24 10.14 0.66
C GLY A 226 -3.48 9.75 -0.13
N TYR A 227 -3.47 8.54 -0.70
CA TYR A 227 -4.57 8.05 -1.50
C TYR A 227 -5.83 7.74 -0.68
N SER A 228 -5.68 7.05 0.46
CA SER A 228 -6.79 6.75 1.38
C SER A 228 -7.41 8.03 1.98
N LEU A 229 -6.57 9.01 2.29
CA LEU A 229 -7.03 10.33 2.72
C LEU A 229 -7.86 11.06 1.68
N ASN A 230 -7.48 10.98 0.40
CA ASN A 230 -8.22 11.65 -0.67
C ASN A 230 -9.69 11.20 -0.70
N ASP A 231 -9.96 9.91 -0.50
CA ASP A 231 -11.33 9.41 -0.45
C ASP A 231 -12.05 9.83 0.85
N THR A 232 -11.36 9.72 2.00
CA THR A 232 -11.90 10.11 3.31
C THR A 232 -12.30 11.60 3.34
N VAL A 233 -11.48 12.49 2.77
CA VAL A 233 -11.73 13.94 2.70
C VAL A 233 -13.00 14.24 1.90
N VAL A 234 -13.23 13.52 0.80
CA VAL A 234 -14.40 13.72 -0.06
C VAL A 234 -15.68 13.27 0.62
N ILE A 235 -15.64 12.11 1.28
CA ILE A 235 -16.76 11.61 2.10
C ILE A 235 -17.06 12.60 3.23
N TYR A 236 -16.02 13.10 3.92
CA TYR A 236 -16.19 14.05 5.02
C TYR A 236 -16.74 15.40 4.58
N ASP A 237 -16.29 15.93 3.45
CA ASP A 237 -16.85 17.16 2.88
C ASP A 237 -18.34 16.97 2.57
N ARG A 238 -18.71 15.83 2.00
CA ARG A 238 -20.12 15.52 1.72
C ARG A 238 -20.94 15.38 3.00
N ILE A 239 -20.41 14.71 4.03
CA ILE A 239 -21.04 14.62 5.35
C ILE A 239 -21.26 16.02 5.92
N ARG A 240 -20.27 16.93 5.85
CA ARG A 240 -20.41 18.31 6.34
C ARG A 240 -21.44 19.11 5.55
N GLU A 241 -21.48 18.94 4.24
CA GLU A 241 -22.51 19.54 3.39
C GLU A 241 -23.91 19.06 3.82
N MET A 242 -24.10 17.76 4.01
CA MET A 242 -25.37 17.18 4.48
C MET A 242 -25.73 17.62 5.89
N LEU A 243 -24.74 17.75 6.80
CA LEU A 243 -24.96 18.26 8.16
C LEU A 243 -25.47 19.70 8.16
N ARG A 244 -25.00 20.53 7.23
CA ARG A 244 -25.46 21.93 7.05
C ARG A 244 -26.85 21.99 6.41
N ARG A 245 -27.12 21.14 5.41
CA ARG A 245 -28.39 21.09 4.67
C ARG A 245 -29.54 20.49 5.47
N TYR A 246 -29.30 19.39 6.19
CA TYR A 246 -30.34 18.60 6.85
C TYR A 246 -30.17 18.58 8.38
N LYS A 247 -30.58 19.66 9.05
CA LYS A 247 -30.39 19.85 10.50
C LYS A 247 -31.05 18.79 11.40
N LYS A 248 -32.15 18.18 10.95
CA LYS A 248 -32.95 17.19 11.71
C LYS A 248 -32.80 15.74 11.24
N MET A 249 -32.00 15.48 10.19
CA MET A 249 -31.82 14.10 9.70
C MET A 249 -30.99 13.29 10.71
N PRO A 250 -31.42 12.07 11.08
CA PRO A 250 -30.65 11.20 11.98
C PRO A 250 -29.26 10.92 11.43
N MET A 251 -28.24 10.87 12.32
CA MET A 251 -26.84 10.68 11.90
C MET A 251 -26.62 9.43 11.04
N PRO A 252 -27.18 8.23 11.35
CA PRO A 252 -26.97 7.05 10.51
C PRO A 252 -27.49 7.23 9.08
N GLN A 253 -28.67 7.84 8.93
CA GLN A 253 -29.25 8.12 7.62
C GLN A 253 -28.40 9.13 6.85
N LEU A 254 -27.97 10.20 7.52
CA LEU A 254 -27.13 11.24 6.92
C LEU A 254 -25.80 10.68 6.39
N LEU A 255 -25.16 9.80 7.16
CA LEU A 255 -23.93 9.14 6.74
C LEU A 255 -24.17 8.23 5.53
N ASN A 256 -25.22 7.42 5.55
CA ASN A 256 -25.56 6.57 4.41
C ASN A 256 -25.79 7.38 3.13
N GLU A 257 -26.59 8.44 3.18
CA GLU A 257 -26.84 9.31 2.02
C GLU A 257 -25.56 9.98 1.51
N SER A 258 -24.70 10.40 2.44
CA SER A 258 -23.41 11.02 2.10
C SER A 258 -22.50 10.04 1.37
N ILE A 259 -22.31 8.83 1.91
CA ILE A 259 -21.48 7.78 1.30
C ILE A 259 -22.04 7.35 -0.06
N ASN A 260 -23.35 7.09 -0.16
CA ASN A 260 -23.96 6.69 -1.43
C ASN A 260 -23.75 7.76 -2.53
N SER A 261 -23.88 9.05 -2.18
CA SER A 261 -23.68 10.13 -3.15
C SER A 261 -22.23 10.31 -3.62
N THR A 262 -21.23 9.85 -2.85
CA THR A 262 -19.81 9.88 -3.25
C THR A 262 -19.33 8.56 -3.85
N LEU A 263 -20.12 7.48 -3.71
CA LEU A 263 -19.73 6.11 -4.05
C LEU A 263 -19.27 5.97 -5.50
N SER A 264 -19.97 6.59 -6.45
CA SER A 264 -19.61 6.54 -7.87
C SER A 264 -18.19 7.07 -8.12
N ARG A 265 -17.86 8.23 -7.52
CA ARG A 265 -16.52 8.83 -7.63
C ARG A 265 -15.46 7.94 -6.99
N SER A 266 -15.71 7.43 -5.78
CA SER A 266 -14.78 6.55 -5.05
C SER A 266 -14.51 5.29 -5.87
N ILE A 267 -15.56 4.60 -6.33
CA ILE A 267 -15.43 3.36 -7.12
C ILE A 267 -14.66 3.60 -8.42
N ILE A 268 -14.94 4.66 -9.18
CA ILE A 268 -14.19 4.96 -10.41
C ILE A 268 -12.71 5.21 -10.11
N THR A 269 -12.40 5.96 -9.03
CA THR A 269 -11.03 6.27 -8.64
C THR A 269 -10.27 5.00 -8.23
N HIS A 270 -10.90 4.12 -7.45
CA HIS A 270 -10.29 2.85 -7.04
C HIS A 270 -10.16 1.86 -8.18
N VAL A 271 -11.17 1.71 -9.05
CA VAL A 271 -11.12 0.79 -10.20
C VAL A 271 -10.01 1.19 -11.17
N THR A 272 -9.88 2.47 -11.48
CA THR A 272 -8.83 2.95 -12.39
C THR A 272 -7.42 2.69 -11.85
N VAL A 273 -7.19 2.95 -10.56
CA VAL A 273 -5.91 2.64 -9.91
C VAL A 273 -5.69 1.14 -9.80
N THR A 274 -6.72 0.35 -9.50
CA THR A 274 -6.64 -1.12 -9.47
C THR A 274 -6.21 -1.67 -10.82
N LEU A 275 -6.78 -1.18 -11.92
CA LEU A 275 -6.41 -1.62 -13.26
C LEU A 275 -4.96 -1.29 -13.58
N ALA A 276 -4.49 -0.09 -13.22
CA ALA A 276 -3.10 0.30 -13.40
C ALA A 276 -2.14 -0.56 -12.56
N LEU A 277 -2.45 -0.76 -11.28
CA LEU A 277 -1.65 -1.60 -10.38
C LEU A 277 -1.69 -3.06 -10.80
N LEU A 278 -2.80 -3.56 -11.33
CA LEU A 278 -2.91 -4.94 -11.82
C LEU A 278 -2.01 -5.15 -13.04
N ALA A 279 -1.99 -4.19 -13.97
CA ALA A 279 -1.07 -4.23 -15.10
C ALA A 279 0.39 -4.20 -14.63
N LEU A 280 0.73 -3.36 -13.66
CA LEU A 280 2.09 -3.33 -13.09
C LEU A 280 2.42 -4.61 -12.32
N LEU A 281 1.46 -5.24 -11.65
CA LEU A 281 1.70 -6.46 -10.89
C LEU A 281 1.96 -7.65 -11.83
N LEU A 282 1.22 -7.71 -12.95
CA LEU A 282 1.34 -8.78 -13.93
C LEU A 282 2.50 -8.57 -14.92
N PHE A 283 2.81 -7.32 -15.27
CA PHE A 283 3.76 -7.00 -16.36
C PHE A 283 4.90 -6.06 -15.96
N GLY A 284 4.87 -5.44 -14.79
CA GLY A 284 5.83 -4.42 -14.36
C GLY A 284 7.24 -4.94 -14.03
N GLY A 285 7.41 -6.26 -13.99
CA GLY A 285 8.67 -6.90 -13.63
C GLY A 285 8.94 -6.87 -12.13
N HIS A 286 10.00 -7.54 -11.71
CA HIS A 286 10.21 -7.84 -10.29
C HIS A 286 10.73 -6.66 -9.48
N ALA A 287 11.45 -5.72 -10.09
CA ALA A 287 12.00 -4.56 -9.40
C ALA A 287 10.93 -3.66 -8.76
N ILE A 288 9.71 -3.62 -9.33
CA ILE A 288 8.58 -2.86 -8.78
C ILE A 288 7.50 -3.74 -8.15
N HIS A 289 7.70 -5.07 -8.12
CA HIS A 289 6.69 -6.01 -7.65
C HIS A 289 6.34 -5.78 -6.18
N SER A 290 7.33 -5.57 -5.31
CA SER A 290 7.10 -5.27 -3.89
C SER A 290 6.27 -4.00 -3.72
N PHE A 291 6.65 -2.91 -4.39
CA PHE A 291 5.90 -1.67 -4.40
C PHE A 291 4.46 -1.86 -4.89
N THR A 292 4.26 -2.52 -6.04
CA THR A 292 2.94 -2.70 -6.63
C THR A 292 2.06 -3.63 -5.81
N ALA A 293 2.59 -4.70 -5.23
CA ALA A 293 1.85 -5.62 -4.38
C ALA A 293 1.38 -4.94 -3.08
N VAL A 294 2.26 -4.16 -2.44
CA VAL A 294 1.93 -3.36 -1.25
C VAL A 294 0.87 -2.30 -1.58
N MET A 295 1.04 -1.57 -2.69
CA MET A 295 0.05 -0.60 -3.17
C MET A 295 -1.30 -1.25 -3.48
N MET A 296 -1.31 -2.41 -4.15
CA MET A 296 -2.53 -3.13 -4.50
C MET A 296 -3.31 -3.51 -3.23
N PHE A 297 -2.63 -4.07 -2.24
CA PHE A 297 -3.27 -4.43 -0.98
C PHE A 297 -3.77 -3.19 -0.23
N GLY A 298 -2.89 -2.20 -0.01
CA GLY A 298 -3.19 -1.03 0.81
C GLY A 298 -4.24 -0.09 0.20
N VAL A 299 -4.13 0.22 -1.09
CA VAL A 299 -5.06 1.15 -1.76
C VAL A 299 -6.41 0.51 -2.07
N VAL A 300 -6.40 -0.70 -2.63
CA VAL A 300 -7.61 -1.30 -3.23
C VAL A 300 -8.41 -2.08 -2.21
N LEU A 301 -7.75 -2.91 -1.38
CA LEU A 301 -8.45 -3.78 -0.44
C LEU A 301 -8.71 -3.07 0.87
N VAL A 302 -7.73 -2.31 1.35
CA VAL A 302 -7.81 -1.69 2.68
C VAL A 302 -8.40 -0.27 2.59
N GLY A 303 -7.83 0.61 1.77
CA GLY A 303 -8.22 2.03 1.72
C GLY A 303 -9.70 2.26 1.41
N THR A 304 -10.25 1.62 0.37
CA THR A 304 -11.69 1.74 0.02
C THR A 304 -12.60 1.25 1.14
N TYR A 305 -12.21 0.15 1.78
CA TYR A 305 -12.97 -0.43 2.87
C TYR A 305 -12.94 0.50 4.09
N THR A 306 -11.77 1.04 4.43
CA THR A 306 -11.60 1.88 5.61
C THR A 306 -12.36 3.20 5.48
N SER A 307 -12.29 3.90 4.35
CA SER A 307 -12.97 5.19 4.17
C SER A 307 -14.49 5.07 4.33
N ILE A 308 -15.08 3.99 3.80
CA ILE A 308 -16.53 3.74 3.80
C ILE A 308 -17.00 3.11 5.12
N PHE A 309 -16.33 2.07 5.60
CA PHE A 309 -16.82 1.22 6.70
C PHE A 309 -16.21 1.53 8.07
N ILE A 310 -15.16 2.35 8.12
CA ILE A 310 -14.49 2.76 9.37
C ILE A 310 -14.57 4.28 9.55
N ALA A 311 -14.02 5.06 8.61
CA ALA A 311 -13.86 6.51 8.76
C ALA A 311 -15.21 7.24 8.88
N ALA A 312 -16.20 6.93 8.04
CA ALA A 312 -17.51 7.58 8.16
C ALA A 312 -18.29 7.15 9.42
N PRO A 313 -18.47 5.84 9.73
CA PRO A 313 -19.25 5.42 10.89
C PRO A 313 -18.59 5.77 12.24
N ILE A 314 -17.28 5.98 12.32
CA ILE A 314 -16.60 6.34 13.57
C ILE A 314 -17.06 7.70 14.10
N LEU A 315 -17.49 8.60 13.20
CA LEU A 315 -17.98 9.93 13.57
C LEU A 315 -19.20 9.90 14.48
N ILE A 316 -20.00 8.83 14.43
CA ILE A 316 -21.13 8.60 15.34
C ILE A 316 -20.65 8.44 16.78
N TYR A 317 -19.52 7.74 16.98
CA TYR A 317 -18.95 7.51 18.30
C TYR A 317 -18.12 8.70 18.79
N LEU A 318 -17.63 9.54 17.88
CA LEU A 318 -16.92 10.78 18.21
C LEU A 318 -17.86 11.95 18.51
N GLY A 319 -19.17 11.70 18.65
CA GLY A 319 -20.16 12.71 19.07
C GLY A 319 -20.50 13.74 17.99
N VAL A 320 -20.20 13.47 16.71
CA VAL A 320 -20.61 14.38 15.64
C VAL A 320 -22.14 14.39 15.57
N GLY A 321 -22.74 15.57 15.81
CA GLY A 321 -24.19 15.72 15.74
C GLY A 321 -24.98 15.18 16.94
N GLU A 322 -24.33 14.97 18.10
CA GLU A 322 -24.96 14.44 19.34
C GLU A 322 -26.21 15.21 19.81
N HIS A 323 -26.38 16.46 19.36
CA HIS A 323 -27.53 17.31 19.71
C HIS A 323 -28.74 17.12 18.79
N ARG A 324 -28.66 16.21 17.80
CA ARG A 324 -29.71 16.00 16.79
C ARG A 324 -30.79 15.01 17.23
N ASP A 325 -30.47 14.12 18.17
CA ASP A 325 -31.38 13.06 18.65
C ASP A 325 -32.18 13.47 19.91
N ALA A 326 -32.06 14.73 20.36
CA ALA A 326 -32.84 15.24 21.48
C ALA A 326 -34.32 15.40 21.09
N PRO A 327 -35.28 14.80 21.83
CA PRO A 327 -36.70 15.03 21.57
C PRO A 327 -37.04 16.51 21.76
N ASP A 328 -37.78 17.09 20.81
CA ASP A 328 -38.29 18.46 20.88
C ASP A 328 -39.01 18.63 22.23
N THR A 329 -38.39 19.34 23.18
CA THR A 329 -39.10 19.74 24.39
C THR A 329 -40.08 20.81 23.93
N PRO A 330 -41.41 20.61 24.06
CA PRO A 330 -42.37 21.58 23.56
C PRO A 330 -42.09 22.91 24.27
N ALA A 331 -41.84 23.95 23.48
CA ALA A 331 -41.61 25.30 23.98
C ALA A 331 -42.77 25.63 24.93
N LYS A 332 -42.43 25.91 26.20
CA LYS A 332 -43.41 26.37 27.19
C LYS A 332 -44.09 27.61 26.61
N LYS A 333 -45.40 27.48 26.38
CA LYS A 333 -46.30 28.59 26.09
C LYS A 333 -46.31 29.57 27.25
#